data_AF-A0A944H018-F1
#
_entry.id   AF-A0A944H018-F1
#
_cell.length_a   1.000
_cell.length_b   1.000
_cell.length_c   1.000
_cell.angle_alpha   90.00
_cell.angle_beta   90.00
_cell.angle_gamma   90.00
#
_symmetry.space_group_name_H-M   'P 1'
#
loop_
_entity.id
_entity.type
_entity.pdbx_description
1 polymer ?
#
loop_
_entity_poly.entity_id
_entity_poly.type
_entity_poly.pdbx_seq_one_letter_code
_entity_poly.pdbx_strand_id
1 'polypeptide(L)'
;SPAVDWLLRNGLIEQMVSYQHQTGDPDQYPGQVIDRDLVDGTLDVAMAWGPIVGYFAKKSATPIAVVPFRPDATGLRYDFSIAMAVRFGDKALRDRVNGVIDSSRPEIQALLDEYGVPSLPLKDE
;
A
#
# COMPACT_ATOMS: atom_id res chain seq x y z
N SER A 1 0.96 -5.92 13.08
CA SER A 1 1.26 -5.53 11.68
C SER A 1 2.27 -4.40 11.74
N PRO A 2 3.08 -4.14 10.70
CA PRO A 2 4.16 -3.15 10.80
C PRO A 2 3.69 -1.77 11.29
N ALA A 3 2.49 -1.32 10.89
CA ALA A 3 1.89 -0.08 11.36
C ALA A 3 1.52 -0.11 12.86
N VAL A 4 0.89 -1.19 13.33
CA VAL A 4 0.54 -1.36 14.75
C VAL A 4 1.80 -1.47 15.61
N ASP A 5 2.83 -2.17 15.13
CA ASP A 5 4.11 -2.31 15.83
C ASP A 5 4.81 -0.95 15.94
N TRP A 6 4.69 -0.10 14.93
CA TRP A 6 5.18 1.28 14.96
C TRP A 6 4.41 2.12 15.99
N LEU A 7 3.07 2.06 16.02
CA LEU A 7 2.24 2.79 17.00
C LEU A 7 2.58 2.38 18.44
N LEU A 8 2.73 1.08 18.69
CA LEU A 8 3.09 0.55 20.01
C LEU A 8 4.43 1.12 20.49
N ARG A 9 5.44 1.13 19.63
CA ARG A 9 6.79 1.61 19.98
C ARG A 9 6.87 3.11 20.22
N ASN A 10 5.96 3.87 19.61
CA ASN A 10 5.89 5.32 19.79
C ASN A 10 4.88 5.75 20.87
N GLY A 11 4.30 4.80 21.63
CA GLY A 11 3.36 5.10 22.72
C GLY A 11 2.01 5.63 22.24
N LEU A 12 1.63 5.35 21.00
CA LEU A 12 0.40 5.85 20.35
C LEU A 12 -0.71 4.80 20.27
N ILE A 13 -0.49 3.61 20.85
CA ILE A 13 -1.42 2.48 20.71
C ILE A 13 -2.80 2.76 21.31
N GLU A 14 -2.89 3.58 22.35
CA GLU A 14 -4.16 3.94 23.00
C GLU A 14 -5.02 4.90 22.15
N GLN A 15 -4.41 5.58 21.18
CA GLN A 15 -5.09 6.49 20.25
C GLN A 15 -5.52 5.80 18.95
N MET A 16 -5.14 4.53 18.79
CA MET A 16 -5.40 3.76 17.58
C MET A 16 -6.88 3.38 17.48
N VAL A 17 -7.44 3.57 16.29
CA VAL A 17 -8.70 2.94 15.87
C VAL A 17 -8.38 1.85 14.84
N SER A 18 -8.92 0.65 15.05
CA SER A 18 -8.70 -0.48 14.15
C SER A 18 -9.80 -0.55 13.09
N TYR A 19 -9.40 -0.82 11.85
CA TYR A 19 -10.29 -1.00 10.71
C TYR A 19 -10.18 -2.42 10.17
N GLN A 20 -11.31 -2.97 9.71
CA GLN A 20 -11.35 -4.31 9.14
C GLN A 20 -11.13 -4.25 7.62
N HIS A 21 -10.07 -4.89 7.12
CA HIS A 21 -9.64 -4.76 5.71
C HIS A 21 -10.37 -5.69 4.72
N GLN A 22 -11.20 -6.61 5.20
CA GLN A 22 -11.90 -7.62 4.38
C GLN A 22 -13.22 -8.02 5.05
N THR A 23 -14.18 -7.11 5.08
CA THR A 23 -15.47 -7.33 5.75
C THR A 23 -16.41 -8.24 4.97
N GLY A 24 -16.21 -8.35 3.65
CA GLY A 24 -17.16 -9.00 2.74
C GLY A 24 -18.41 -8.16 2.48
N ASP A 25 -18.48 -6.97 3.07
CA ASP A 25 -19.51 -5.97 2.85
C ASP A 25 -19.20 -5.20 1.55
N PRO A 26 -20.09 -5.20 0.54
CA PRO A 26 -19.86 -4.48 -0.71
C PRO A 26 -19.78 -2.96 -0.53
N ASP A 27 -20.35 -2.42 0.55
CA ASP A 27 -20.34 -0.98 0.83
C ASP A 27 -19.04 -0.53 1.52
N GLN A 28 -18.19 -1.48 1.95
CA GLN A 28 -16.90 -1.20 2.55
C GLN A 28 -15.75 -1.53 1.59
N TYR A 29 -14.83 -0.59 1.45
CA TYR A 29 -13.67 -0.74 0.56
C TYR A 29 -12.41 -0.17 1.22
N PRO A 30 -11.21 -0.62 0.82
CA PRO A 30 -9.98 -0.29 1.55
C PRO A 30 -9.63 1.21 1.62
N GLY A 31 -10.19 2.03 0.72
CA GLY A 31 -9.96 3.48 0.68
C GLY A 31 -10.83 4.32 1.60
N GLN A 32 -11.89 3.73 2.18
CA GLN A 32 -12.89 4.45 2.96
C GLN A 32 -12.29 5.19 4.18
N VAL A 33 -11.24 4.62 4.78
CA VAL A 33 -10.51 5.25 5.89
C VAL A 33 -9.79 6.54 5.48
N ILE A 34 -9.49 6.70 4.18
CA ILE A 34 -8.79 7.86 3.62
C ILE A 34 -9.81 8.88 3.10
N ASP A 35 -10.69 8.49 2.19
CA ASP A 35 -11.56 9.45 1.49
C ASP A 35 -12.80 9.88 2.30
N ARG A 36 -13.09 9.19 3.40
CA ARG A 36 -14.11 9.58 4.38
C ARG A 36 -13.45 10.05 5.68
N ASP A 37 -12.93 9.12 6.47
CA ASP A 37 -12.62 9.37 7.89
C ASP A 37 -11.39 10.29 8.09
N LEU A 38 -10.40 10.25 7.19
CA LEU A 38 -9.29 11.23 7.20
C LEU A 38 -9.73 12.58 6.62
N VAL A 39 -10.55 12.57 5.57
CA VAL A 39 -11.01 13.81 4.90
C VAL A 39 -12.00 14.61 5.75
N ASP A 40 -12.87 13.94 6.51
CA ASP A 40 -13.86 14.57 7.38
C ASP A 40 -13.31 14.96 8.76
N GLY A 41 -12.05 14.61 9.04
CA GLY A 41 -11.36 14.93 10.29
C GLY A 41 -11.68 13.99 11.45
N THR A 42 -12.33 12.86 11.22
CA THR A 42 -12.48 11.79 12.22
C THR A 42 -11.12 11.21 12.62
N LEU A 43 -10.18 11.14 11.68
CA LEU A 43 -8.80 10.72 11.90
C LEU A 43 -7.85 11.87 11.54
N ASP A 44 -6.83 12.09 12.38
CA ASP A 44 -5.72 12.99 12.04
C ASP A 44 -4.68 12.29 11.12
N VAL A 45 -4.54 10.97 11.26
CA VAL A 45 -3.57 10.15 10.52
C VAL A 45 -4.17 8.80 10.16
N ALA A 46 -4.07 8.42 8.89
CA ALA A 46 -4.41 7.08 8.42
C ALA A 46 -3.15 6.30 8.03
N MET A 47 -3.02 5.06 8.53
CA MET A 47 -1.93 4.14 8.17
C MET A 47 -2.48 2.99 7.34
N ALA A 48 -2.14 2.95 6.05
CA ALA A 48 -2.60 1.92 5.12
C ALA A 48 -1.53 1.57 4.07
N TRP A 49 -1.80 0.57 3.24
CA TRP A 49 -0.87 0.08 2.23
C TRP A 49 -0.66 1.10 1.10
N GLY A 50 0.58 1.26 0.64
CA GLY A 50 1.01 2.32 -0.28
C GLY A 50 0.13 2.49 -1.53
N PRO A 51 -0.18 1.42 -2.30
CA PRO A 51 -1.06 1.51 -3.47
C PRO A 51 -2.47 2.03 -3.17
N ILE A 52 -3.04 1.72 -2.00
CA ILE A 52 -4.34 2.24 -1.57
C ILE A 52 -4.19 3.72 -1.24
N VAL A 53 -3.22 4.06 -0.38
CA VAL A 53 -2.97 5.45 0.06
C VAL A 53 -2.72 6.36 -1.14
N GLY A 54 -1.84 5.95 -2.05
CA GLY A 54 -1.47 6.74 -3.22
C GLY A 54 -2.65 7.05 -4.13
N TYR A 55 -3.48 6.06 -4.42
CA TYR A 55 -4.67 6.24 -5.27
C TYR A 55 -5.72 7.16 -4.64
N PHE A 56 -6.10 6.91 -3.38
CA PHE A 56 -7.15 7.70 -2.73
C PHE A 56 -6.67 9.11 -2.37
N ALA A 57 -5.39 9.29 -1.98
CA ALA A 57 -4.81 10.61 -1.79
C ALA A 57 -4.79 11.43 -3.09
N LYS A 58 -4.43 10.81 -4.24
CA LYS A 58 -4.42 11.48 -5.55
C LYS A 58 -5.82 11.91 -6.01
N LYS A 59 -6.86 11.15 -5.64
CA LYS A 59 -8.25 11.44 -6.01
C LYS A 59 -8.98 12.39 -5.05
N SER A 60 -8.44 12.61 -3.86
CA SER A 60 -9.08 13.44 -2.86
C SER A 60 -9.17 14.91 -3.31
N ALA A 61 -10.31 15.54 -3.06
CA ALA A 61 -10.46 16.99 -3.20
C ALA A 61 -9.75 17.75 -2.08
N THR A 62 -9.59 17.11 -0.91
CA THR A 62 -8.83 17.64 0.22
C THR A 62 -7.36 17.26 0.05
N PRO A 63 -6.40 18.20 0.16
CA PRO A 63 -4.99 17.89 0.09
C PRO A 63 -4.57 16.91 1.19
N ILE A 64 -4.06 15.74 0.80
CA ILE A 64 -3.56 14.71 1.72
C ILE A 64 -2.05 14.54 1.51
N ALA A 65 -1.28 14.67 2.59
CA ALA A 65 0.15 14.38 2.58
C ALA A 65 0.37 12.86 2.70
N VAL A 66 1.12 12.28 1.76
CA VAL A 66 1.51 10.87 1.80
C VAL A 66 2.95 10.76 2.30
N VAL A 67 3.13 10.09 3.45
CA VAL A 67 4.43 9.93 4.09
C VAL A 67 4.79 8.44 4.15
N PRO A 68 5.78 7.96 3.39
CA PRO A 68 6.21 6.57 3.46
C PRO A 68 6.97 6.30 4.77
N PHE A 69 6.75 5.13 5.35
CA PHE A 69 7.60 4.64 6.44
C PHE A 69 9.03 4.48 5.94
N ARG A 70 9.98 5.01 6.72
CA ARG A 70 11.40 4.81 6.46
C ARG A 70 11.88 3.58 7.24
N PRO A 71 12.83 2.81 6.71
CA PRO A 71 13.55 1.82 7.51
C PRO A 71 14.12 2.51 8.76
N ASP A 72 13.99 1.86 9.91
CA ASP A 72 14.53 2.33 11.17
C ASP A 72 15.45 1.29 11.80
N ALA A 73 16.12 1.65 12.90
CA ALA A 73 17.04 0.76 13.62
C ALA A 73 16.35 -0.44 14.27
N THR A 74 15.02 -0.51 14.19
CA THR A 74 14.24 -1.53 14.89
C THR A 74 14.04 -2.81 14.07
N GLY A 75 14.46 -2.78 12.81
CA GLY A 75 14.39 -3.93 11.90
C GLY A 75 12.99 -4.23 11.35
N LEU A 76 12.00 -3.36 11.60
CA LEU A 76 10.68 -3.52 11.00
C LEU A 76 10.72 -3.26 9.50
N ARG A 77 10.12 -4.17 8.74
CA ARG A 77 9.99 -4.06 7.28
C ARG A 77 8.65 -3.41 6.92
N TYR A 78 8.72 -2.33 6.15
CA TYR A 78 7.54 -1.59 5.66
C TYR A 78 7.37 -1.66 4.14
N ASP A 79 8.47 -1.92 3.41
CA ASP A 79 8.49 -2.07 1.95
C ASP A 79 8.41 -3.54 1.55
N PHE A 80 7.61 -3.84 0.53
CA PHE A 80 7.40 -5.20 0.04
C PHE A 80 7.34 -5.22 -1.48
N SER A 81 7.98 -6.21 -2.08
CA SER A 81 7.87 -6.46 -3.52
C SER A 81 6.50 -7.08 -3.84
N ILE A 82 5.88 -6.62 -4.92
CA ILE A 82 4.60 -7.14 -5.43
C ILE A 82 4.90 -8.02 -6.64
N ALA A 83 4.30 -9.20 -6.69
CA ALA A 83 4.51 -10.15 -7.78
C ALA A 83 3.18 -10.78 -8.23
N MET A 84 3.15 -11.22 -9.48
CA MET A 84 2.06 -12.03 -10.02
C MET A 84 2.27 -13.49 -9.63
N ALA A 85 1.31 -14.06 -8.90
CA ALA A 85 1.39 -15.45 -8.47
C ALA A 85 0.82 -16.41 -9.53
N VAL A 86 1.50 -17.54 -9.73
CA VAL A 86 1.00 -18.68 -10.52
C VAL A 86 1.01 -19.95 -9.68
N ARG A 87 0.33 -21.01 -10.15
CA ARG A 87 0.32 -22.30 -9.45
C ARG A 87 1.74 -22.86 -9.35
N PHE A 88 2.09 -23.42 -8.19
CA PHE A 88 3.37 -24.10 -8.01
C PHE A 88 3.55 -25.23 -9.05
N GLY A 89 4.74 -25.26 -9.68
CA GLY A 89 5.08 -26.21 -10.74
C GLY A 89 4.75 -25.73 -12.16
N ASP A 90 3.89 -24.74 -12.34
CA ASP A 90 3.55 -24.18 -13.65
C ASP A 90 4.62 -23.17 -14.14
N LYS A 91 5.81 -23.71 -14.43
CA LYS A 91 6.97 -22.91 -14.83
C LYS A 91 6.75 -22.21 -16.18
N ALA A 92 6.05 -22.86 -17.11
CA ALA A 92 5.77 -22.29 -18.43
C ALA A 92 4.87 -21.04 -18.31
N LEU A 93 3.82 -21.10 -17.49
CA LEU A 93 2.97 -19.92 -17.25
C LEU A 93 3.74 -18.82 -16.52
N ARG A 94 4.53 -19.17 -15.49
CA ARG A 94 5.40 -18.21 -14.80
C ARG A 94 6.31 -17.47 -15.78
N ASP A 95 7.00 -18.20 -16.65
CA ASP A 95 7.99 -17.64 -17.57
C ASP A 95 7.30 -16.75 -18.61
N ARG A 96 6.10 -17.14 -19.07
CA ARG A 96 5.27 -16.28 -19.92
C ARG A 96 4.84 -14.99 -19.23
N VAL A 97 4.39 -15.07 -17.97
CA VAL A 97 3.99 -13.89 -17.18
C VAL A 97 5.19 -12.96 -16.98
N ASN A 98 6.35 -13.50 -16.61
CA ASN A 98 7.58 -12.72 -16.47
C ASN A 98 7.97 -12.05 -17.78
N GLY A 99 7.92 -12.77 -18.90
CA GLY A 99 8.23 -12.20 -20.22
C GLY A 99 7.32 -11.02 -20.58
N VAL A 100 6.03 -11.09 -20.25
CA VAL A 100 5.09 -9.97 -20.45
C VAL A 100 5.42 -8.79 -19.52
N ILE A 101 5.71 -9.06 -18.23
CA ILE A 101 6.08 -8.00 -17.28
C ILE A 101 7.35 -7.28 -17.74
N ASP A 102 8.34 -8.02 -18.22
CA ASP A 102 9.59 -7.43 -18.70
C ASP A 102 9.40 -6.64 -20.00
N SER A 103 8.62 -7.16 -20.96
CA SER A 103 8.37 -6.46 -22.22
C SER A 103 7.51 -5.21 -22.05
N SER A 104 6.61 -5.20 -21.06
CA SER A 104 5.65 -4.11 -20.81
C SER A 104 6.01 -3.26 -19.59
N ARG A 105 7.27 -3.32 -19.14
CA ARG A 105 7.74 -2.63 -17.93
C ARG A 105 7.48 -1.12 -17.98
N PRO A 106 7.75 -0.39 -19.09
CA PRO A 106 7.46 1.04 -19.16
C PRO A 106 5.96 1.36 -19.00
N GLU A 107 5.09 0.58 -19.63
CA GLU A 107 3.64 0.76 -19.59
C GLU A 107 3.07 0.44 -18.20
N ILE A 108 3.57 -0.62 -17.55
CA ILE A 108 3.21 -0.97 -16.18
C ILE A 108 3.62 0.17 -15.24
N GLN A 109 4.85 0.69 -15.37
CA GLN A 109 5.31 1.80 -14.53
C GLN A 109 4.47 3.06 -14.73
N ALA A 110 4.17 3.42 -15.99
CA ALA A 110 3.31 4.56 -16.31
C ALA A 110 1.91 4.41 -15.69
N LEU A 111 1.33 3.21 -15.73
CA LEU A 111 0.03 2.94 -15.12
C LEU A 111 0.08 3.06 -13.58
N LEU A 112 1.14 2.54 -12.94
CA LEU A 112 1.32 2.68 -11.50
C LEU A 112 1.43 4.15 -11.10
N ASP A 113 2.19 4.95 -11.84
CA ASP A 113 2.35 6.39 -11.61
C ASP A 113 1.04 7.16 -11.87
N GLU A 114 0.30 6.78 -12.91
CA GLU A 114 -1.03 7.32 -13.22
C GLU A 114 -2.01 7.08 -12.07
N TYR A 115 -1.94 5.93 -11.41
CA TYR A 115 -2.77 5.63 -10.24
C TYR A 115 -2.16 6.10 -8.92
N GLY A 116 -0.99 6.77 -8.95
CA GLY A 116 -0.34 7.33 -7.76
C GLY A 116 0.27 6.27 -6.85
N VAL A 117 0.53 5.06 -7.34
CA VAL A 117 1.12 3.98 -6.55
C VAL A 117 2.58 4.33 -6.21
N PRO A 118 2.96 4.41 -4.92
CA PRO A 118 4.33 4.71 -4.54
C PRO A 118 5.27 3.55 -4.93
N SER A 119 6.25 3.84 -5.78
CA SER A 119 7.32 2.91 -6.16
C SER A 119 8.59 3.23 -5.38
N LEU A 120 9.35 2.18 -5.03
CA LEU A 120 10.66 2.29 -4.39
C LEU A 120 11.72 1.67 -5.30
N PRO A 121 12.96 2.17 -5.29
CA PRO A 121 14.07 1.48 -5.94
C PRO A 121 14.15 0.04 -5.45
N LEU A 122 14.48 -0.88 -6.36
CA LEU A 122 14.82 -2.25 -5.97
C LEU A 122 16.03 -2.19 -5.03
N LYS A 123 15.96 -2.93 -3.93
CA LYS A 123 17.12 -3.13 -3.07
C LYS A 123 18.07 -4.10 -3.77
N ASP A 124 19.36 -3.78 -3.75
CA ASP A 124 20.39 -4.77 -4.07
C ASP A 124 20.30 -5.89 -3.01
N GLU A 125 20.15 -7.14 -3.47
CA GLU A 125 20.12 -8.33 -2.61
C GLU A 125 21.52 -8.81 -2.22
#